data_AF-A0A2K2VRD3-F1
#
_entry.id   AF-A0A2K2VRD3-F1
#
_cell.length_a   1.000
_cell.length_b   1.000
_cell.length_c   1.000
_cell.angle_alpha   90.00
_cell.angle_beta   90.00
_cell.angle_gamma   90.00
#
_symmetry.space_group_name_H-M   'P 1'
#
loop_
_entity.id
_entity.type
_entity.pdbx_description
1 polymer ?
#
loop_
_entity_poly.entity_id
_entity_poly.type
_entity_poly.pdbx_seq_one_letter_code
_entity_poly.pdbx_strand_id
1 'polypeptide(L)'
;NLQQAILGQANFSRADLRGADLREADLDGANLCGADLTNTIGLTKKQVESATIDEKTRLPDYLRDLLLKARELKATADEWDNVR
;
A
#
# COMPACT_ATOMS: atom_id res chain seq x y z
N ASN A 1 -5.65 -6.40 15.40
CA ASN A 1 -5.06 -5.20 16.03
C ASN A 1 -3.56 -5.29 15.81
N LEU A 2 -3.00 -4.40 14.99
CA LEU A 2 -1.58 -4.34 14.61
C LEU A 2 -1.01 -2.93 14.84
N GLN A 3 -1.64 -2.16 15.75
CA GLN A 3 -1.19 -0.82 16.08
C GLN A 3 0.26 -0.85 16.57
N GLN A 4 1.11 0.05 16.05
CA GLN A 4 2.53 0.16 16.39
C GLN A 4 3.37 -1.10 16.14
N ALA A 5 2.84 -2.07 15.38
CA ALA A 5 3.57 -3.30 15.09
C ALA A 5 4.77 -3.02 14.18
N ILE A 6 5.90 -3.67 14.47
CA ILE A 6 7.08 -3.66 13.61
C ILE A 6 6.91 -4.78 12.57
N LEU A 7 6.50 -4.40 11.36
CA LEU A 7 6.14 -5.32 10.27
C LEU A 7 7.00 -5.09 9.02
N GLY A 8 8.09 -4.33 9.13
CA GLY A 8 9.02 -4.10 8.03
C GLY A 8 9.54 -5.41 7.45
N GLN A 9 9.64 -5.48 6.11
CA GLN A 9 10.07 -6.67 5.35
C GLN A 9 9.20 -7.93 5.53
N ALA A 10 8.08 -7.86 6.28
CA ALA A 10 7.21 -9.00 6.50
C ALA A 10 6.44 -9.38 5.23
N ASN A 11 6.12 -10.66 5.09
CA ASN A 11 5.34 -11.16 3.95
C ASN A 11 3.86 -11.32 4.32
N PHE A 12 3.04 -10.43 3.78
CA PHE A 12 1.58 -10.43 3.86
C PHE A 12 0.92 -10.62 2.49
N SER A 13 1.64 -11.20 1.53
CA SER A 13 1.09 -11.47 0.20
C SER A 13 -0.21 -12.26 0.32
N ARG A 14 -1.29 -11.75 -0.28
CA ARG A 14 -2.65 -12.31 -0.26
C ARG A 14 -3.29 -12.44 1.13
N ALA A 15 -2.76 -11.73 2.13
CA ALA A 15 -3.33 -11.74 3.47
C ALA A 15 -4.69 -11.03 3.52
N ASP A 16 -5.56 -11.53 4.38
CA ASP A 16 -6.79 -10.84 4.77
C ASP A 16 -6.48 -9.91 5.96
N LEU A 17 -6.40 -8.61 5.68
CA LEU A 17 -6.16 -7.55 6.68
C LEU A 17 -7.39 -6.66 6.84
N ARG A 18 -8.58 -7.15 6.46
CA ARG A 18 -9.81 -6.36 6.53
C ARG A 18 -10.10 -5.91 7.94
N GLY A 19 -10.36 -4.62 8.12
CA GLY A 19 -10.63 -4.05 9.43
C GLY A 19 -9.44 -4.06 10.41
N ALA A 20 -8.22 -4.43 9.96
CA ALA A 20 -7.05 -4.37 10.80
C ALA A 20 -6.75 -2.92 11.20
N ASP A 21 -6.41 -2.74 12.47
CA ASP A 21 -5.87 -1.47 12.97
C ASP A 21 -4.37 -1.42 12.68
N LEU A 22 -3.98 -0.53 11.77
CA LEU A 22 -2.60 -0.36 11.28
C LEU A 22 -2.04 1.02 11.67
N ARG A 23 -2.65 1.70 12.64
CA ARG A 23 -2.14 2.98 13.16
C ARG A 23 -0.69 2.81 13.61
N GLU A 24 0.19 3.66 13.07
CA GLU A 24 1.62 3.70 13.42
C GLU A 24 2.39 2.38 13.19
N ALA A 25 1.84 1.41 12.46
CA ALA A 25 2.56 0.20 12.09
C ALA A 25 3.72 0.55 11.13
N ASP A 26 4.89 -0.04 11.36
CA ASP A 26 6.01 0.02 10.43
C ASP A 26 5.82 -1.03 9.34
N LEU A 27 5.61 -0.58 8.10
CA LEU A 27 5.39 -1.43 6.92
C LEU A 27 6.51 -1.25 5.88
N ASP A 28 7.67 -0.73 6.29
CA ASP A 28 8.78 -0.49 5.36
C ASP A 28 9.28 -1.79 4.71
N GLY A 29 9.17 -1.87 3.38
CA GLY A 29 9.50 -3.06 2.60
C GLY A 29 8.54 -4.25 2.80
N ALA A 30 7.43 -4.11 3.52
CA ALA A 30 6.47 -5.20 3.69
C ALA A 30 5.87 -5.61 2.33
N ASN A 31 5.69 -6.91 2.09
CA ASN A 31 5.02 -7.42 0.90
C ASN A 31 3.52 -7.54 1.14
N LEU A 32 2.73 -6.66 0.52
CA LEU A 32 1.26 -6.61 0.57
C LEU A 32 0.62 -6.93 -0.78
N CYS A 33 1.34 -7.59 -1.70
CA CYS A 33 0.81 -7.97 -3.01
C CYS A 33 -0.44 -8.84 -2.86
N GLY A 34 -1.54 -8.45 -3.50
CA GLY A 34 -2.82 -9.14 -3.40
C GLY A 34 -3.48 -9.12 -2.02
N ALA A 35 -2.96 -8.38 -1.04
CA ALA A 35 -3.56 -8.29 0.29
C ALA A 35 -4.88 -7.51 0.26
N ASP A 36 -5.80 -7.86 1.15
CA ASP A 36 -7.06 -7.15 1.33
C ASP A 36 -6.97 -6.19 2.52
N LEU A 37 -6.76 -4.90 2.23
CA LEU A 37 -6.70 -3.82 3.21
C LEU A 37 -8.05 -3.08 3.31
N THR A 38 -9.15 -3.64 2.81
CA THR A 38 -10.43 -2.93 2.90
C THR A 38 -10.84 -2.69 4.35
N ASN A 39 -11.34 -1.48 4.61
CA ASN A 39 -11.73 -1.02 5.95
C ASN A 39 -10.62 -1.01 7.02
N THR A 40 -9.33 -1.09 6.64
CA THR A 40 -8.26 -0.93 7.64
C THR A 40 -8.34 0.45 8.30
N ILE A 41 -8.06 0.47 9.61
CA ILE A 41 -8.13 1.67 10.43
C ILE A 41 -6.74 2.31 10.50
N GLY A 42 -6.67 3.60 10.15
CA GLY A 42 -5.47 4.42 10.32
C GLY A 42 -4.28 4.05 9.43
N LEU A 43 -4.50 3.27 8.36
CA LEU A 43 -3.50 3.07 7.31
C LEU A 43 -3.27 4.39 6.58
N THR A 44 -2.02 4.80 6.40
CA THR A 44 -1.67 6.05 5.75
C THR A 44 -1.06 5.83 4.37
N LYS A 45 -1.09 6.88 3.53
CA LYS A 45 -0.41 6.87 2.23
C LYS A 45 1.07 6.49 2.35
N LYS A 46 1.79 7.09 3.31
CA LYS A 46 3.22 6.82 3.54
C LYS A 46 3.50 5.35 3.83
N GLN A 47 2.67 4.70 4.67
CA GLN A 47 2.82 3.28 4.99
C GLN A 47 2.60 2.37 3.78
N VAL A 48 1.73 2.77 2.85
CA VAL A 48 1.52 2.02 1.60
C VAL A 48 2.63 2.28 0.60
N GLU A 49 3.15 3.51 0.50
CA GLU A 49 4.24 3.88 -0.41
C GLU A 49 5.58 3.20 -0.05
N SER A 50 5.80 2.88 1.22
CA SER A 50 6.96 2.12 1.68
C SER A 50 6.81 0.61 1.54
N ALA A 51 5.60 0.12 1.26
CA ALA A 51 5.31 -1.30 1.09
C ALA A 51 5.27 -1.69 -0.39
N THR A 52 5.45 -2.98 -0.67
CA THR A 52 5.23 -3.51 -2.01
C THR A 52 3.76 -3.88 -2.17
N ILE A 53 3.10 -3.31 -3.17
CA ILE A 53 1.71 -3.61 -3.56
C ILE A 53 1.64 -3.94 -5.06
N ASP A 54 0.58 -4.60 -5.48
CA ASP A 54 0.32 -4.91 -6.89
C ASP A 54 -1.11 -4.50 -7.30
N GLU A 55 -1.48 -4.77 -8.54
CA GLU A 55 -2.82 -4.50 -9.07
C GLU A 55 -3.94 -5.29 -8.37
N LYS A 56 -3.60 -6.30 -7.57
CA LYS A 56 -4.54 -7.16 -6.85
C LYS A 56 -4.73 -6.72 -5.40
N THR A 57 -3.83 -5.89 -4.86
CA THR A 57 -3.97 -5.33 -3.53
C THR A 57 -5.23 -4.46 -3.44
N ARG A 58 -6.14 -4.81 -2.52
CA ARG A 58 -7.37 -4.04 -2.31
C ARG A 58 -7.16 -2.99 -1.23
N LEU A 59 -7.17 -1.72 -1.63
CA LEU A 59 -6.95 -0.60 -0.71
C LEU A 59 -8.26 -0.11 -0.05
N PRO A 60 -8.18 0.55 1.11
CA PRO A 60 -9.29 1.30 1.68
C PRO A 60 -9.78 2.40 0.74
N ASP A 61 -11.09 2.68 0.75
CA ASP A 61 -11.72 3.65 -0.16
C ASP A 61 -11.03 5.03 -0.10
N TYR A 62 -10.65 5.49 1.10
CA TYR A 62 -9.98 6.79 1.30
C TYR A 62 -8.55 6.85 0.73
N LEU A 63 -7.91 5.71 0.41
CA LEU A 63 -6.60 5.66 -0.25
C LEU A 63 -6.70 5.34 -1.75
N ARG A 64 -7.85 4.86 -2.24
CA ARG A 64 -8.03 4.51 -3.66
C ARG A 64 -7.83 5.73 -4.57
N ASP A 65 -8.43 6.86 -4.21
CA ASP A 65 -8.35 8.09 -5.01
C ASP A 65 -6.94 8.70 -5.04
N LEU A 66 -6.16 8.47 -3.99
CA LEU A 66 -4.78 8.96 -3.88
C LEU A 66 -3.82 8.15 -4.76
N LEU A 67 -4.06 6.84 -4.91
CA LEU A 67 -3.21 5.95 -5.69
C LEU A 67 -3.57 5.93 -7.18
N LEU A 68 -4.82 6.25 -7.55
CA LEU A 68 -5.18 6.50 -8.95
C LEU A 68 -4.36 7.65 -9.54
N LYS A 69 -4.31 8.78 -8.82
CA LYS A 69 -3.52 9.96 -9.20
C LYS A 69 -2.02 9.66 -9.25
N ALA A 70 -1.52 8.86 -8.31
CA ALA A 70 -0.10 8.50 -8.27
C ALA A 70 0.32 7.57 -9.43
N ARG A 71 -0.56 6.65 -9.87
CA ARG A 71 -0.31 5.80 -11.06
C ARG A 71 -0.32 6.61 -12.35
N GLU A 72 -1.22 7.57 -12.49
CA GLU A 72 -1.25 8.49 -13.63
C GLU A 72 0.05 9.31 -13.72
N LEU A 73 0.53 9.83 -12.60
CA LEU A 73 1.76 10.64 -12.54
C LEU A 73 3.04 9.83 -12.80
N LYS A 74 3.07 8.53 -12.45
CA LYS A 74 4.21 7.65 -12.75
C LYS A 74 4.22 7.17 -14.20
N ALA A 75 3.05 6.82 -14.74
CA ALA A 75 2.94 6.42 -16.15
C ALA A 75 3.43 7.51 -17.10
N THR A 76 3.14 8.78 -16.80
CA THR A 76 3.66 9.90 -17.60
C THR A 76 5.15 10.12 -17.40
N ALA A 77 5.72 9.84 -16.23
CA ALA A 77 7.15 10.00 -15.98
C ALA A 77 8.00 8.93 -16.70
N ASP A 78 7.54 7.68 -16.69
CA ASP A 78 8.21 6.55 -17.36
C ASP A 78 8.28 6.72 -18.89
N GLU A 79 7.34 7.46 -19.49
CA GLU A 79 7.33 7.80 -20.92
C GLU A 79 8.47 8.76 -21.32
N TRP A 80 8.94 9.65 -20.42
CA TRP A 80 10.02 10.60 -20.74
C TRP A 80 11.42 10.00 -20.63
N ASP A 81 11.60 8.95 -19.83
CA ASP A 81 12.90 8.28 -19.68
C ASP A 81 13.25 7.40 -20.89
N ASN A 82 12.29 7.09 -21.76
CA ASN A 82 12.49 6.29 -22.98
C ASN A 82 12.66 7.11 -24.27
N VAL A 83 12.74 8.44 -24.16
CA VAL A 83 12.89 9.39 -25.29
C VAL A 83 14.26 10.08 -25.27
N ARG A 84 15.25 9.55 -24.54
CA ARG A 84 16.64 10.04 -24.53
C ARG A 84 17.62 9.06 -25.14
#